data_AF-A0A0G0WS67-F1
#
_entry.id   AF-A0A0G0WS67-F1
#
_cell.length_a   1.000
_cell.length_b   1.000
_cell.length_c   1.000
_cell.angle_alpha   90.00
_cell.angle_beta   90.00
_cell.angle_gamma   90.00
#
_symmetry.space_group_name_H-M   'P 1'
#
loop_
_entity.id
_entity.type
_entity.pdbx_description
1 polymer ?
#
loop_
_entity_poly.entity_id
_entity_poly.type
_entity_poly.pdbx_seq_one_letter_code
_entity_poly.pdbx_strand_id
1 'polypeptide(L)' 'MKRLTNSQLKTTVDVCVDIGMIGLGSVSIPVVLNRGSMIVVGYGLVISFIFWYIAVRLSREII' A
#
# COMPACT_ATOMS: atom_id res chain seq x y z
N MET A 1 9.90 17.64 15.26
CA MET A 1 9.49 17.09 13.95
C MET A 1 10.50 17.53 12.90
N LYS A 2 11.33 16.61 12.37
CA LYS A 2 12.21 16.95 11.23
C LYS A 2 11.31 17.12 10.00
N ARG A 3 11.27 18.32 9.41
CA ARG A 3 10.62 18.52 8.10
C ARG A 3 11.36 17.66 7.09
N LEU A 4 10.70 16.62 6.60
CA LEU A 4 11.17 15.83 5.46
C LEU A 4 11.24 16.77 4.25
N THR A 5 12.31 16.66 3.45
CA THR A 5 12.38 17.42 2.20
C THR A 5 11.35 16.89 1.20
N ASN A 6 10.90 17.71 0.25
CA ASN A 6 9.94 17.30 -0.78
C ASN A 6 10.37 16.03 -1.54
N SER A 7 11.68 15.84 -1.72
CA SER A 7 12.26 14.61 -2.27
C SER A 7 12.00 13.39 -1.36
N GLN A 8 12.24 13.50 -0.06
CA GLN A 8 12.02 12.39 0.89
C GLN A 8 10.54 12.04 1.04
N LEU A 9 9.66 13.04 1.02
CA LEU A 9 8.22 12.82 1.08
C LEU A 9 7.70 12.12 -0.17
N LYS A 10 8.19 12.52 -1.36
CA LYS A 10 7.87 11.84 -2.62
C LYS A 10 8.33 10.38 -2.60
N THR A 11 9.57 10.11 -2.20
CA THR A 11 10.09 8.74 -2.08
C THR A 11 9.27 7.90 -1.10
N THR A 12 8.81 8.49 0.00
CA THR A 12 7.96 7.79 0.97
C THR A 12 6.60 7.41 0.37
N VAL A 13 5.99 8.32 -0.40
CA VAL A 13 4.74 8.04 -1.11
C VAL A 13 4.94 6.94 -2.15
N ASP A 14 6.00 7.01 -2.95
CA ASP A 14 6.31 5.98 -3.97
C ASP A 14 6.48 4.59 -3.31
N VAL A 15 7.24 4.50 -2.21
CA VAL A 15 7.41 3.25 -1.45
C VAL A 15 6.07 2.74 -0.90
N CYS A 16 5.20 3.59 -0.38
CA CYS A 16 3.89 3.16 0.12
C CYS A 16 2.98 2.64 -1.01
N VAL A 17 3.04 3.24 -2.19
CA VAL A 17 2.29 2.78 -3.37
C VAL A 17 2.83 1.43 -3.86
N ASP A 18 4.15 1.26 -3.91
CA ASP A 18 4.78 -0.01 -4.30
C ASP A 18 4.43 -1.14 -3.33
N ILE A 19 4.44 -0.88 -2.01
CA ILE A 19 4.00 -1.85 -1.00
C ILE A 19 2.52 -2.22 -1.22
N GLY A 20 1.67 -1.24 -1.50
CA GLY A 20 0.25 -1.47 -1.82
C GLY A 20 0.05 -2.36 -3.05
N MET A 21 0.83 -2.11 -4.12
CA MET A 21 0.82 -2.90 -5.36
C MET A 21 1.33 -4.33 -5.15
N ILE A 22 2.42 -4.51 -4.40
CA ILE A 22 2.94 -5.84 -4.05
C ILE A 22 1.92 -6.59 -3.20
N GLY A 23 1.29 -5.92 -2.23
CA GLY A 23 0.21 -6.50 -1.41
C GLY A 23 -0.97 -6.97 -2.26
N LEU A 24 -1.44 -6.13 -3.18
CA LEU A 24 -2.51 -6.50 -4.11
C LEU A 24 -2.11 -7.63 -5.05
N GLY A 25 -0.88 -7.63 -5.57
CA GLY A 25 -0.34 -8.74 -6.38
C GLY A 25 -0.28 -10.05 -5.60
N SER A 26 0.21 -10.01 -4.37
CA SER A 26 0.34 -11.19 -3.49
C SER A 26 -1.01 -11.81 -3.10
N VAL A 27 -2.09 -11.02 -3.15
CA VAL A 27 -3.45 -11.44 -2.84
C VAL A 27 -4.23 -11.85 -4.09
N SER A 28 -4.09 -11.11 -5.18
CA SER A 28 -4.79 -11.37 -6.44
C SER A 28 -4.30 -12.65 -7.13
N ILE A 29 -3.00 -12.95 -7.09
CA ILE A 29 -2.43 -14.18 -7.67
C ILE A 29 -3.05 -15.45 -7.07
N PRO A 30 -3.07 -15.67 -5.73
CA PRO A 30 -3.65 -16.87 -5.14
C PRO A 30 -5.19 -16.93 -5.26
N VAL A 31 -5.87 -15.79 -5.38
CA VAL A 31 -7.32 -15.74 -5.68
C VAL A 31 -7.61 -16.26 -7.07
N VAL A 32 -6.88 -15.79 -8.08
CA VAL A 32 -7.07 -16.20 -9.48
C VAL A 32 -6.67 -17.66 -9.69
N LEU A 33 -5.64 -18.13 -8.98
CA LEU A 33 -5.16 -19.52 -9.03
C LEU A 33 -5.97 -20.51 -8.16
N ASN A 34 -7.10 -20.09 -7.60
CA ASN A 34 -8.10 -20.95 -6.95
C ASN A 34 -7.57 -21.77 -5.75
N ARG A 35 -6.53 -21.26 -5.07
CA ARG A 35 -5.94 -21.86 -3.85
C ARG A 35 -5.91 -20.90 -2.65
N GLY A 36 -6.30 -19.65 -2.83
CA GLY A 36 -6.33 -18.65 -1.76
C GLY A 36 -7.57 -18.80 -0.87
N SER A 37 -7.37 -19.02 0.43
CA SER A 37 -8.44 -18.90 1.42
C SER A 37 -8.97 -17.45 1.43
N MET A 38 -10.28 -17.25 1.27
CA MET A 38 -10.91 -15.91 1.27
C MET A 38 -10.53 -15.05 2.49
N ILE A 39 -10.17 -15.68 3.60
CA ILE A 39 -9.70 -15.02 4.82
C ILE A 39 -8.35 -14.32 4.57
N VAL A 40 -7.40 -14.98 3.93
CA VAL A 40 -6.06 -14.43 3.61
C VAL A 40 -6.19 -13.24 2.65
N VAL A 41 -7.16 -13.33 1.73
CA VAL A 41 -7.50 -12.28 0.78
C VAL A 41 -8.06 -11.05 1.48
N GLY A 42 -8.97 -11.26 2.44
CA GLY A 42 -9.52 -10.20 3.28
C GLY A 42 -8.43 -9.47 4.06
N TYR A 43 -7.53 -10.19 4.73
CA TYR A 43 -6.42 -9.56 5.46
C TYR A 43 -5.47 -8.77 4.55
N GLY A 44 -5.12 -9.33 3.39
CA GLY A 44 -4.25 -8.63 2.45
C GLY A 44 -4.89 -7.37 1.87
N LEU A 45 -6.19 -7.39 1.57
CA LEU A 45 -6.94 -6.20 1.14
C LEU A 45 -6.98 -5.13 2.24
N VAL A 46 -7.25 -5.50 3.49
CA VAL A 46 -7.28 -4.55 4.62
C VAL A 46 -5.92 -3.88 4.81
N ILE A 47 -4.83 -4.65 4.76
CA ILE A 47 -3.46 -4.11 4.89
C ILE A 47 -3.13 -3.18 3.71
N SER A 48 -3.44 -3.58 2.47
CA SER A 48 -3.26 -2.73 1.29
C SER A 48 -4.05 -1.43 1.40
N PHE A 49 -5.28 -1.47 1.90
CA PHE A 49 -6.10 -0.26 2.12
C PHE A 49 -5.51 0.67 3.17
N ILE A 50 -4.97 0.12 4.28
CA ILE A 50 -4.32 0.92 5.32
C ILE A 50 -3.09 1.63 4.75
N PHE A 51 -2.23 0.92 4.02
CA PHE A 51 -1.05 1.51 3.39
C PHE A 51 -1.42 2.56 2.33
N TRP A 52 -2.44 2.29 1.52
CA TRP A 52 -2.96 3.25 0.55
C TRP A 52 -3.47 4.52 1.24
N TYR A 53 -4.24 4.37 2.31
CA TYR A 53 -4.77 5.49 3.07
C TYR A 53 -3.64 6.35 3.66
N ILE A 54 -2.61 5.72 4.21
CA ILE A 54 -1.42 6.41 4.73
C ILE A 54 -0.68 7.14 3.61
N ALA A 55 -0.50 6.51 2.44
CA ALA A 55 0.13 7.12 1.27
C ALA A 55 -0.62 8.37 0.79
N VAL A 56 -1.94 8.29 0.67
CA VAL A 56 -2.80 9.42 0.27
C VAL A 56 -2.78 10.55 1.30
N ARG A 57 -2.73 10.20 2.59
CA ARG A 57 -2.66 11.21 3.65
C ARG A 57 -1.32 11.94 3.64
N LEU A 58 -0.22 11.20 3.44
CA LEU A 58 1.13 11.77 3.28
C LEU A 58 1.23 12.64 2.02
N SER A 59 0.65 12.21 0.90
CA SER A 59 0.70 13.01 -0.34
C SER A 59 -0.05 14.34 -0.22
N ARG A 60 -1.13 14.38 0.58
CA ARG A 60 -1.85 15.61 0.91
C ARG A 60 -1.06 16.61 1.76
N GLU A 61 0.00 16.19 2.45
CA GLU A 61 0.91 17.13 3.14
C GLU A 61 2.03 17.67 2.22
N ILE A 62 2.19 17.11 1.02
CA ILE A 62 3.16 17.58 0.01
C ILE A 62 2.59 18.72 -0.85
N ILE A 63 1.30 18.63 -1.18
CA ILE A 63 0.55 19.62 -1.99
C ILE A 63 0.13 20.79 -1.11
#